data_AF-A0A2T3HML6-F1
#
_entry.id   AF-A0A2T3HML6-F1
#
_cell.length_a   1.000
_cell.length_b   1.000
_cell.length_c   1.000
_cell.angle_alpha   90.00
_cell.angle_beta   90.00
_cell.angle_gamma   90.00
#
_symmetry.space_group_name_H-M   'P 1'
#
loop_
_entity.id
_entity.type
_entity.pdbx_description
1 polymer ?
#
loop_
_entity_poly.entity_id
_entity_poly.type
_entity_poly.pdbx_seq_one_letter_code
_entity_poly.pdbx_strand_id
1 'polypeptide(L)'
;MRSLELLTSSGSLNHPLLESCLASLIPYFDIDGQFPEDLTSLKITEAISILRTIDPCVDSVLANFDLPGKIDLVSFMQRNFMFNMPLERLGYLTGRSLSTFNRDFKKLFQTTPQKWLTEKRLELAHYQLLEKRKKPTEVYLEVGFEDLSHFSFSFKKKYGVSPVQLTSALN
;
A
#
# COMPACT_ATOMS: atom_id res chain seq x y z
N MET A 1 1.97 3.57 -15.93
CA MET A 1 3.13 4.47 -15.72
C MET A 1 3.17 5.13 -14.35
N ARG A 2 2.14 5.89 -13.90
CA ARG A 2 2.17 6.66 -12.64
C ARG A 2 2.27 5.83 -11.33
N SER A 3 1.95 4.53 -11.39
CA SER A 3 1.97 3.62 -10.24
C SER A 3 3.36 3.05 -9.92
N LEU A 4 4.33 3.09 -10.86
CA LEU A 4 5.71 2.65 -10.60
C LEU A 4 6.60 3.77 -10.05
N GLU A 5 6.35 5.03 -10.42
CA GLU A 5 7.09 6.20 -9.87
C GLU A 5 6.90 6.37 -8.35
N LEU A 6 5.77 5.90 -7.81
CA LEU A 6 5.51 5.92 -6.38
C LEU A 6 6.27 4.82 -5.60
N LEU A 7 6.68 3.74 -6.28
CA LEU A 7 7.48 2.66 -5.66
C LEU A 7 8.97 3.03 -5.56
N THR A 8 9.47 3.86 -6.47
CA THR A 8 10.86 4.34 -6.45
C THR A 8 11.05 5.56 -5.55
N SER A 9 10.01 6.39 -5.34
CA SER A 9 10.10 7.60 -4.53
C SER A 9 10.03 7.37 -3.00
N SER A 10 9.72 6.15 -2.53
CA SER A 10 9.64 5.82 -1.11
C SER A 10 10.80 4.93 -0.64
N GLY A 11 12.04 5.38 -0.80
CA GLY A 11 13.18 5.10 0.09
C GLY A 11 13.59 3.66 0.45
N SER A 12 13.01 2.59 -0.11
CA SER A 12 13.36 1.20 0.26
C SER A 12 13.98 0.35 -0.87
N LEU A 13 14.35 0.94 -2.01
CA LEU A 13 14.91 0.23 -3.17
C LEU A 13 16.22 0.83 -3.71
N ASN A 14 17.07 1.41 -2.85
CA ASN A 14 18.31 2.10 -3.27
C ASN A 14 19.49 1.16 -3.59
N HIS A 15 19.27 -0.02 -4.20
CA HIS A 15 20.37 -0.89 -4.62
C HIS A 15 20.44 -0.97 -6.15
N PRO A 16 21.56 -0.57 -6.79
CA PRO A 16 21.67 -0.50 -8.26
C PRO A 16 21.31 -1.79 -8.99
N LEU A 17 21.66 -2.96 -8.41
CA LEU A 17 21.30 -4.25 -8.99
C LEU A 17 19.79 -4.49 -8.96
N LEU A 18 19.12 -4.12 -7.86
CA LEU A 18 17.68 -4.31 -7.72
C LEU A 18 16.92 -3.36 -8.65
N GLU A 19 17.40 -2.12 -8.79
CA GLU A 19 16.86 -1.15 -9.73
C GLU A 19 16.97 -1.64 -11.18
N SER A 20 18.15 -2.12 -11.59
CA SER A 20 18.37 -2.66 -12.94
C SER A 20 17.48 -3.88 -13.22
N CYS A 21 17.37 -4.81 -12.27
CA CYS A 21 16.49 -5.97 -12.38
C CYS A 21 15.03 -5.56 -12.58
N LEU A 22 14.51 -4.63 -11.78
CA LEU A 22 13.12 -4.17 -11.90
C LEU A 22 12.87 -3.36 -13.15
N ALA A 23 13.80 -2.50 -13.56
CA ALA A 23 13.70 -1.73 -14.80
C ALA A 23 13.60 -2.68 -16.02
N SER A 24 14.32 -3.80 -16.00
CA SER A 24 14.26 -4.79 -17.07
C SER A 24 12.90 -5.51 -17.19
N LEU A 25 12.04 -5.43 -16.16
CA LEU A 25 10.69 -6.00 -16.18
C LEU A 25 9.66 -5.07 -16.81
N ILE A 26 9.95 -3.76 -16.92
CA ILE A 26 9.01 -2.75 -17.45
C ILE A 26 8.45 -3.13 -18.83
N PRO A 27 9.27 -3.55 -19.82
CA PRO A 27 8.76 -3.84 -21.16
C PRO A 27 7.72 -4.96 -21.21
N TYR A 28 7.72 -5.88 -20.23
CA TYR A 28 6.79 -7.00 -20.20
C TYR A 28 5.38 -6.61 -19.75
N PHE A 29 5.19 -5.43 -19.18
CA PHE A 29 3.86 -4.91 -18.87
C PHE A 29 3.11 -4.40 -20.11
N ASP A 30 3.85 -4.11 -21.19
CA ASP A 30 3.29 -3.58 -22.44
C ASP A 30 3.12 -4.68 -23.52
N ILE A 31 3.58 -5.91 -23.24
CA ILE A 31 3.43 -7.05 -24.16
C ILE A 31 2.06 -7.70 -23.94
N ASP A 32 1.24 -7.71 -24.99
CA ASP A 32 0.00 -8.50 -25.02
C ASP A 32 0.34 -9.99 -25.14
N GLY A 33 0.19 -10.74 -24.04
CA GLY A 33 0.42 -12.19 -24.03
C GLY A 33 0.86 -12.75 -22.68
N GLN A 34 1.10 -14.06 -22.63
CA GLN A 34 1.71 -14.70 -21.47
C GLN A 34 3.22 -14.49 -21.48
N PHE A 35 3.80 -14.21 -20.32
CA PHE A 35 5.24 -14.12 -20.13
C PHE A 35 5.89 -15.48 -20.45
N PRO A 36 6.84 -15.57 -21.41
CA PRO A 36 7.45 -16.85 -21.76
C PRO A 36 8.09 -17.53 -20.54
N GLU A 37 7.74 -18.78 -20.26
CA GLU A 37 8.15 -19.49 -19.02
C GLU A 37 9.67 -19.51 -18.81
N ASP A 38 10.43 -19.66 -19.90
CA ASP A 38 11.90 -19.66 -19.86
C ASP A 38 12.45 -18.31 -19.36
N LEU A 39 11.88 -17.20 -19.85
CA LEU A 39 12.26 -15.86 -19.39
C LEU A 39 11.79 -15.62 -17.96
N THR A 40 10.64 -16.15 -17.56
CA THR A 40 10.10 -16.01 -16.20
C THR A 40 11.08 -16.59 -15.20
N SER A 41 11.53 -17.82 -15.46
CA SER A 41 12.47 -18.54 -14.60
C SER A 41 13.81 -17.82 -14.47
N LEU A 42 14.31 -17.25 -15.58
CA LEU A 42 15.52 -16.43 -15.57
C LEU A 42 15.35 -15.17 -14.74
N LYS A 43 14.23 -14.45 -14.89
CA LYS A 43 13.96 -13.22 -14.13
C LYS A 43 13.76 -13.47 -12.64
N ILE A 44 13.10 -14.57 -12.26
CA ILE A 44 12.98 -14.98 -10.86
C ILE A 44 14.37 -15.31 -10.28
N THR A 45 15.18 -16.06 -11.02
CA THR A 45 16.53 -16.44 -10.59
C THR A 45 17.45 -15.22 -10.41
N GLU A 46 17.38 -14.27 -11.34
CA GLU A 46 18.08 -12.98 -11.26
C GLU A 46 17.66 -12.22 -10.00
N ALA A 47 16.35 -12.04 -9.78
CA ALA A 47 15.83 -11.33 -8.61
C ALA A 47 16.25 -11.98 -7.28
N ILE A 48 16.13 -13.30 -7.15
CA ILE A 48 16.56 -14.04 -5.94
C ILE A 48 18.06 -13.89 -5.71
N SER A 49 18.87 -13.98 -6.76
CA SER A 49 20.33 -13.85 -6.66
C SER A 49 20.75 -12.46 -6.21
N ILE A 50 20.06 -11.42 -6.72
CA ILE A 50 20.28 -10.04 -6.31
C ILE A 50 19.87 -9.84 -4.84
N LEU A 51 18.71 -10.36 -4.42
CA LEU A 51 18.26 -10.27 -3.03
C LEU A 51 19.27 -10.94 -2.07
N ARG A 52 19.80 -12.12 -2.40
CA ARG A 52 20.84 -12.80 -1.62
C ARG A 52 22.15 -12.04 -1.55
N THR A 53 22.48 -11.30 -2.61
CA THR A 53 23.67 -10.44 -2.66
C THR A 53 23.51 -9.22 -1.76
N ILE A 54 22.31 -8.64 -1.72
CA ILE A 54 21.99 -7.46 -0.91
C ILE A 54 21.87 -7.84 0.57
N ASP A 55 21.22 -8.96 0.86
CA ASP A 55 21.00 -9.46 2.21
C ASP A 55 21.19 -10.99 2.25
N PRO A 56 22.34 -11.48 2.76
CA PRO A 56 22.58 -12.91 2.91
C PRO A 56 21.59 -13.64 3.83
N CYS A 57 20.86 -12.92 4.70
CA CYS A 57 19.85 -13.50 5.58
C CYS A 57 18.49 -13.69 4.88
N VAL A 58 18.33 -13.18 3.65
CA VAL A 58 17.05 -13.19 2.93
C VAL A 58 16.50 -14.60 2.69
N ASP A 59 17.35 -15.63 2.69
CA ASP A 59 16.91 -17.03 2.53
C ASP A 59 15.93 -17.46 3.62
N SER A 60 16.03 -16.91 4.84
CA SER A 60 15.04 -17.17 5.89
C SER A 60 13.65 -16.65 5.52
N VAL A 61 13.57 -15.54 4.78
CA VAL A 61 12.31 -14.94 4.30
C VAL A 61 11.83 -15.68 3.05
N LEU A 62 12.73 -16.00 2.13
CA LEU A 62 12.41 -16.72 0.89
C LEU A 62 12.00 -18.18 1.14
N ALA A 63 12.50 -18.81 2.20
CA ALA A 63 12.13 -20.18 2.59
C ALA A 63 10.83 -20.26 3.41
N ASN A 64 10.33 -19.12 3.91
CA ASN A 64 9.07 -19.08 4.66
C ASN A 64 7.87 -19.14 3.70
N PHE A 65 7.57 -20.35 3.22
CA PHE A 65 6.38 -20.66 2.42
C PHE A 65 5.16 -21.07 3.27
N ASP A 66 5.28 -20.99 4.60
CA ASP A 66 4.12 -21.18 5.47
C ASP A 66 3.03 -20.16 5.11
N LEU A 67 1.76 -20.58 5.18
CA LEU A 67 0.61 -19.65 5.20
C LEU A 67 1.00 -18.50 6.14
N PRO A 68 0.96 -17.22 5.71
CA PRO A 68 1.55 -16.11 6.45
C PRO A 68 1.13 -16.23 7.91
N GLY A 69 2.05 -16.71 8.75
CA GLY A 69 1.73 -17.06 10.12
C GLY A 69 1.14 -15.83 10.75
N LYS A 70 -0.07 -15.93 11.37
CA LYS A 70 -0.94 -14.79 11.73
C LYS A 70 -0.14 -13.52 12.01
N ILE A 71 0.07 -12.72 10.97
CA ILE A 71 0.87 -11.51 11.10
C ILE A 71 0.13 -10.64 12.11
N ASP A 72 0.88 -9.90 12.94
CA ASP A 72 0.27 -8.96 13.86
C ASP A 72 -0.61 -7.99 13.07
N LEU A 73 -1.93 -8.17 13.24
CA LEU A 73 -2.93 -7.48 12.45
C LEU A 73 -2.87 -5.98 12.70
N VAL A 74 -2.50 -5.57 13.93
CA VAL A 74 -2.40 -4.15 14.28
C VAL A 74 -1.25 -3.50 13.53
N SER A 75 -0.04 -4.04 13.66
CA SER A 75 1.14 -3.52 12.96
C SER A 75 0.96 -3.54 11.45
N PHE A 76 0.39 -4.62 10.89
CA PHE A 76 0.14 -4.73 9.46
C PHE A 76 -0.80 -3.62 8.97
N MET A 77 -1.94 -3.43 9.63
CA MET A 77 -2.92 -2.42 9.22
C MET A 77 -2.38 -1.00 9.38
N GLN A 78 -1.61 -0.71 10.44
CA GLN A 78 -0.98 0.59 10.65
C GLN A 78 0.06 0.94 9.57
N ARG A 79 0.76 -0.06 9.03
CA ARG A 79 1.75 0.16 7.95
C ARG A 79 1.09 0.28 6.57
N ASN A 80 -0.07 -0.34 6.38
CA ASN A 80 -0.66 -0.54 5.06
C ASN A 80 -1.98 0.19 4.82
N PHE A 81 -2.48 1.02 5.76
CA PHE A 81 -3.79 1.66 5.62
C PHE A 81 -3.92 2.57 4.38
N MET A 82 -2.83 3.12 3.86
CA MET A 82 -2.85 3.98 2.66
C MET A 82 -3.04 3.18 1.37
N PHE A 83 -2.70 1.89 1.37
CA PHE A 83 -2.87 1.06 0.18
C PHE A 83 -4.34 0.71 0.02
N ASN A 84 -4.88 1.08 -1.14
CA ASN A 84 -6.23 0.75 -1.49
C ASN A 84 -6.31 -0.70 -1.99
N MET A 85 -6.76 -1.60 -1.11
CA MET A 85 -6.88 -3.03 -1.39
C MET A 85 -8.22 -3.56 -0.90
N PRO A 86 -8.81 -4.56 -1.59
CA PRO A 86 -9.99 -5.28 -1.10
C PRO A 86 -9.73 -5.94 0.27
N LEU A 87 -10.77 -6.06 1.09
CA LEU A 87 -10.65 -6.66 2.43
C LEU A 87 -10.22 -8.13 2.35
N GLU A 88 -10.60 -8.82 1.28
CA GLU A 88 -10.20 -10.19 0.97
C GLU A 88 -8.67 -10.28 0.85
N ARG A 89 -8.05 -9.30 0.18
CA ARG A 89 -6.59 -9.23 0.03
C ARG A 89 -5.91 -8.94 1.36
N LEU A 90 -6.47 -8.05 2.19
CA LEU A 90 -5.95 -7.79 3.54
C LEU A 90 -6.05 -9.04 4.45
N GLY A 91 -7.14 -9.79 4.34
CA GLY A 91 -7.29 -11.08 5.01
C GLY A 91 -6.20 -12.06 4.58
N TYR A 92 -6.06 -12.26 3.27
CA TYR A 92 -5.05 -13.15 2.70
C TYR A 92 -3.63 -12.80 3.15
N LEU A 93 -3.23 -11.53 3.03
CA LEU A 93 -1.89 -11.05 3.41
C LEU A 93 -1.60 -11.20 4.91
N THR A 94 -2.64 -11.30 5.75
CA THR A 94 -2.50 -11.52 7.20
C THR A 94 -2.76 -12.97 7.61
N GLY A 95 -2.87 -13.90 6.66
CA GLY A 95 -3.08 -15.33 6.94
C GLY A 95 -4.49 -15.64 7.45
N ARG A 96 -5.50 -14.86 7.04
CA ARG A 96 -6.87 -14.96 7.54
C ARG A 96 -7.86 -15.09 6.38
N SER A 97 -8.87 -15.94 6.56
CA SER A 97 -10.09 -15.83 5.74
C SER A 97 -10.76 -14.47 5.99
N LEU A 98 -11.58 -13.99 5.05
CA LEU A 98 -12.32 -12.72 5.22
C LEU A 98 -13.14 -12.69 6.51
N SER A 99 -13.81 -13.80 6.85
CA SER A 99 -14.60 -13.94 8.08
C SER A 99 -13.74 -13.84 9.34
N THR A 100 -12.57 -14.50 9.35
CA THR A 100 -11.61 -14.44 10.45
C THR A 100 -11.00 -13.05 10.58
N PHE A 101 -10.63 -12.42 9.47
CA PHE A 101 -10.13 -11.06 9.42
C PHE A 101 -11.13 -10.08 10.04
N ASN A 102 -12.39 -10.08 9.60
CA ASN A 102 -13.42 -9.19 10.13
C ASN A 102 -13.66 -9.38 11.63
N ARG A 103 -13.69 -10.64 12.10
CA ARG A 103 -13.87 -10.97 13.52
C ARG A 103 -12.69 -10.49 14.36
N ASP A 104 -11.46 -10.82 13.96
CA ASP A 104 -10.25 -10.46 14.69
C ASP A 104 -10.06 -8.93 14.68
N PHE A 105 -10.31 -8.28 13.54
CA PHE A 105 -10.26 -6.84 13.42
C PHE A 105 -11.22 -6.15 14.38
N LYS A 106 -12.49 -6.58 14.42
CA LYS A 106 -13.49 -6.01 15.32
C LYS A 106 -13.09 -6.18 16.80
N LYS A 107 -12.48 -7.31 17.16
CA LYS A 107 -11.97 -7.52 18.53
C LYS A 107 -10.83 -6.57 18.89
N LEU A 108 -9.91 -6.30 17.97
CA LEU A 108 -8.73 -5.47 18.23
C LEU A 108 -9.04 -3.96 18.14
N PHE A 109 -9.84 -3.55 17.16
CA PHE A 109 -10.08 -2.14 16.85
C PHE A 109 -11.45 -1.63 17.29
N GLN A 110 -12.34 -2.51 17.77
CA GLN A 110 -13.71 -2.16 18.20
C GLN A 110 -14.56 -1.48 17.10
N THR A 111 -14.22 -1.72 15.83
CA THR A 111 -14.91 -1.14 14.65
C THR A 111 -14.76 -2.06 13.43
N THR A 112 -15.38 -1.69 12.31
CA THR A 112 -15.23 -2.43 11.04
C THR A 112 -13.96 -1.98 10.30
N PRO A 113 -13.33 -2.86 9.50
CA PRO A 113 -12.14 -2.51 8.71
C PRO A 113 -12.32 -1.28 7.82
N GLN A 114 -13.44 -1.20 7.09
CA GLN A 114 -13.74 -0.08 6.18
C GLN A 114 -13.87 1.25 6.92
N LYS A 115 -14.57 1.25 8.07
CA LYS A 115 -14.73 2.45 8.88
C LYS A 115 -13.38 2.89 9.45
N TRP A 116 -12.59 1.96 9.98
CA TRP A 116 -11.26 2.25 10.50
C TRP A 116 -10.31 2.81 9.44
N LEU A 117 -10.26 2.18 8.25
CA LEU A 117 -9.46 2.66 7.12
C LEU A 117 -9.86 4.09 6.76
N THR A 118 -11.16 4.35 6.59
CA THR A 118 -11.66 5.68 6.26
C THR A 118 -11.24 6.70 7.32
N GLU A 119 -11.41 6.38 8.61
CA GLU A 119 -11.04 7.27 9.70
C GLU A 119 -9.53 7.59 9.74
N LYS A 120 -8.68 6.58 9.58
CA LYS A 120 -7.21 6.72 9.57
C LYS A 120 -6.71 7.50 8.36
N ARG A 121 -7.27 7.25 7.17
CA ARG A 121 -6.93 8.00 5.96
C ARG A 121 -7.33 9.47 6.09
N LEU A 122 -8.51 9.75 6.67
CA LEU A 122 -8.96 11.12 6.93
C LEU A 122 -8.10 11.84 7.98
N GLU A 123 -7.64 11.14 9.03
CA GLU A 123 -6.68 11.68 10.01
C GLU A 123 -5.38 12.11 9.36
N LEU A 124 -4.82 11.25 8.50
CA LEU A 124 -3.61 11.60 7.74
C LEU A 124 -3.86 12.76 6.79
N ALA A 125 -5.00 12.76 6.08
CA ALA A 125 -5.37 13.86 5.18
C ALA A 125 -5.45 15.18 5.92
N HIS A 126 -6.11 15.21 7.07
CA HIS A 126 -6.24 16.40 7.90
C HIS A 126 -4.86 16.96 8.30
N TYR A 127 -3.95 16.08 8.75
CA TYR A 127 -2.57 16.46 9.03
C TYR A 127 -1.84 17.02 7.80
N GLN A 128 -1.96 16.40 6.63
CA GLN A 128 -1.30 16.89 5.41
C GLN A 128 -1.86 18.24 4.92
N LEU A 129 -3.17 18.47 5.08
CA LEU A 129 -3.80 19.74 4.69
C LEU A 129 -3.42 20.87 5.64
N LEU A 130 -3.40 20.62 6.96
CA LEU A 130 -3.08 21.64 7.96
C LEU A 130 -1.57 21.91 8.06
N GLU A 131 -0.79 20.86 8.31
CA GLU A 131 0.62 21.01 8.69
C GLU A 131 1.53 21.10 7.46
N LYS A 132 1.20 20.37 6.39
CA LYS A 132 2.00 20.38 5.14
C LYS A 132 1.46 21.32 4.07
N ARG A 133 0.31 21.98 4.31
CA ARG A 133 -0.36 22.91 3.37
C ARG A 133 -0.52 22.34 1.95
N LYS A 134 -0.71 21.02 1.83
CA LYS A 134 -0.93 20.37 0.53
C LYS A 134 -2.33 20.69 -0.01
N LYS A 135 -2.51 20.59 -1.33
CA LYS A 135 -3.84 20.78 -1.94
C LYS A 135 -4.69 19.51 -1.79
N PRO A 136 -6.03 19.61 -1.60
CA PRO A 136 -6.89 18.43 -1.53
C PRO A 136 -6.78 17.48 -2.72
N THR A 137 -6.55 18.04 -3.92
CA THR A 137 -6.36 17.28 -5.18
C THR A 137 -5.07 16.46 -5.20
N GLU A 138 -4.08 16.78 -4.37
CA GLU A 138 -2.83 16.03 -4.23
C GLU A 138 -2.96 14.98 -3.11
N VAL A 139 -3.66 15.33 -2.04
CA VAL A 139 -3.75 14.50 -0.82
C VAL A 139 -4.63 13.27 -0.99
N TYR A 140 -5.74 13.33 -1.74
CA TYR A 140 -6.74 12.26 -1.72
C TYR A 140 -6.21 10.90 -2.17
N LEU A 141 -5.38 10.86 -3.23
CA LEU A 141 -4.74 9.62 -3.68
C LEU A 141 -3.64 9.16 -2.72
N GLU A 142 -2.82 10.10 -2.22
CA GLU A 142 -1.71 9.78 -1.30
C GLU A 142 -2.18 9.10 -0.02
N VAL A 143 -3.34 9.53 0.51
CA VAL A 143 -3.91 8.96 1.72
C VAL A 143 -4.79 7.73 1.43
N GLY A 144 -4.93 7.32 0.17
CA GLY A 144 -5.58 6.06 -0.21
C GLY A 144 -7.07 6.15 -0.55
N PHE A 145 -7.61 7.31 -0.93
CA PHE A 145 -8.92 7.40 -1.56
C PHE A 145 -8.80 7.23 -3.08
N GLU A 146 -9.76 6.57 -3.70
CA GLU A 146 -9.81 6.43 -5.17
C GLU A 146 -10.42 7.65 -5.87
N ASP A 147 -11.37 8.32 -5.20
CA ASP A 147 -12.16 9.39 -5.77
C ASP A 147 -12.20 10.63 -4.86
N LEU A 148 -12.03 11.80 -5.48
CA LEU A 148 -12.00 13.09 -4.81
C LEU A 148 -13.35 13.48 -4.21
N SER A 149 -14.46 13.07 -4.85
CA SER A 149 -15.81 13.38 -4.38
C SER A 149 -16.12 12.61 -3.10
N HIS A 150 -15.83 11.30 -3.09
CA HIS A 150 -15.97 10.45 -1.90
C HIS A 150 -15.06 10.93 -0.76
N PHE A 151 -13.81 11.30 -1.06
CA PHE A 151 -12.91 11.91 -0.10
C PHE A 151 -13.50 13.19 0.51
N SER A 152 -13.93 14.13 -0.33
CA SER A 152 -14.44 15.43 0.11
C SER A 152 -15.71 15.29 0.96
N PHE A 153 -16.62 14.40 0.57
CA PHE A 153 -17.81 14.07 1.34
C PHE A 153 -17.46 13.47 2.70
N SER A 154 -16.58 12.47 2.73
CA SER A 154 -16.16 11.78 3.95
C SER A 154 -15.41 12.70 4.91
N PHE A 155 -14.56 13.57 4.38
CA PHE A 155 -13.81 14.56 5.14
C PHE A 155 -14.75 15.59 5.79
N LYS A 156 -15.68 16.15 5.01
CA LYS A 156 -16.70 17.08 5.53
C LYS A 156 -17.57 16.42 6.60
N LYS A 157 -17.93 15.15 6.42
CA LYS A 157 -18.70 14.40 7.41
C LYS A 157 -17.94 14.22 8.73
N LYS A 158 -16.62 14.03 8.70
CA LYS A 158 -15.78 13.86 9.90
C LYS A 158 -15.43 15.19 10.59
N TYR A 159 -15.08 16.22 9.83
CA TYR A 159 -14.51 17.48 10.35
C TYR A 159 -15.45 18.69 10.26
N GLY A 160 -16.65 18.55 9.70
CA GLY A 160 -17.64 19.62 9.56
C GLY A 160 -17.37 20.61 8.42
N VAL A 161 -16.14 20.70 7.93
CA VAL A 161 -15.71 21.57 6.81
C VAL A 161 -15.15 20.76 5.65
N SER A 162 -15.29 21.24 4.42
CA SER A 162 -14.70 20.56 3.27
C SER A 162 -13.17 20.73 3.25
N PRO A 163 -12.42 19.82 2.60
CA PRO A 163 -10.97 19.96 2.44
C PRO A 163 -10.56 21.31 1.85
N VAL A 164 -11.31 21.79 0.83
CA VAL A 164 -11.05 23.06 0.16
C VAL A 164 -11.25 24.23 1.12
N GLN A 165 -12.36 24.24 1.87
CA GLN A 165 -12.64 25.27 2.87
C GLN A 165 -11.57 25.33 3.95
N LEU A 166 -11.11 24.17 4.43
CA LEU A 166 -10.03 24.07 5.40
C LEU A 166 -8.74 24.70 4.87
N THR A 167 -8.33 24.36 3.65
CA THR A 167 -7.11 24.92 3.05
C THR A 167 -7.22 26.40 2.70
N SER A 168 -8.40 26.89 2.29
CA SER A 168 -8.58 28.33 2.00
C SER A 168 -8.48 29.20 3.24
N ALA A 169 -8.82 28.67 4.42
CA ALA A 169 -8.73 29.39 5.68
C ALA A 169 -7.29 29.51 6.23
N LEU A 170 -6.33 28.75 5.67
CA LEU A 170 -4.92 28.75 6.07
C LEU A 170 -4.05 29.69 5.21
N ASN A 171 -4.61 30.25 4.14
CA ASN A 171 -3.93 31.13 3.19
C ASN A 171 -4.22 32.61 3.48
#